data_AF-A0A3C2CJV4-F1
#
_entry.id   AF-A0A3C2CJV4-F1
#
_cell.length_a   1.000
_cell.length_b   1.000
_cell.length_c   1.000
_cell.angle_alpha   90.00
_cell.angle_beta   90.00
_cell.angle_gamma   90.00
#
_symmetry.space_group_name_H-M   'P 1'
#
loop_
_entity.id
_entity.type
_entity.pdbx_description
1 polymer ?
#
loop_
_entity_poly.entity_id
_entity_poly.type
_entity_poly.pdbx_seq_one_letter_code
_entity_poly.pdbx_strand_id
1 'polypeptide(L)' 'MNEMVVVGVQQVLPSNTPVILLREKEGQRLLPIFIGLPEATAIGLTLAGQEPPRPMTHDLFVTVLETFSATLERVV' A
#
# COMPACT_ATOMS: atom_id res chain seq x y z
N MET A 1 -18.19 -6.26 -6.02
CA MET A 1 -16.99 -5.52 -5.58
C MET A 1 -15.83 -6.17 -6.32
N ASN A 2 -15.12 -5.41 -7.16
CA ASN A 2 -14.06 -5.98 -8.00
C ASN A 2 -12.78 -6.08 -7.19
N GLU A 3 -12.08 -7.21 -7.26
CA GLU A 3 -10.77 -7.37 -6.61
C GLU A 3 -9.75 -6.45 -7.30
N MET A 4 -9.04 -5.66 -6.50
CA MET A 4 -8.07 -4.69 -6.98
C MET A 4 -6.66 -5.11 -6.56
N VAL A 5 -5.70 -5.00 -7.47
CA VAL A 5 -4.28 -5.26 -7.20
C VAL A 5 -3.48 -3.96 -7.27
N VAL A 6 -2.49 -3.83 -6.39
CA VAL A 6 -1.56 -2.70 -6.41
C VAL A 6 -0.63 -2.85 -7.61
N VAL A 7 -0.61 -1.85 -8.49
CA VAL A 7 0.33 -1.75 -9.61
C VAL A 7 1.62 -1.07 -9.16
N GLY A 8 1.50 -0.02 -8.34
CA GLY A 8 2.64 0.70 -7.79
C GLY A 8 2.28 2.07 -7.23
N VAL A 9 3.29 2.73 -6.68
CA VAL A 9 3.22 4.10 -6.17
C VAL A 9 4.08 4.99 -7.06
N GLN A 10 3.52 6.12 -7.50
CA GLN A 10 4.19 7.10 -8.37
C GLN A 10 3.99 8.51 -7.84
N GLN A 11 4.78 9.47 -8.33
CA GLN A 11 4.58 10.89 -8.08
C GLN A 11 4.05 11.55 -9.35
N VAL A 12 2.98 12.33 -9.22
CA VAL A 12 2.42 13.12 -10.31
C VAL A 12 3.15 14.46 -10.39
N LEU A 13 3.75 14.75 -11.55
CA LEU A 13 4.39 16.02 -11.83
C LEU A 13 3.35 17.08 -12.27
N PRO A 14 3.55 18.37 -11.96
CA PRO A 14 4.71 18.95 -11.28
C PRO A 14 4.60 18.98 -9.74
N SER A 15 3.45 18.62 -9.17
CA SER A 15 3.17 18.78 -7.74
C SER A 15 3.87 17.76 -6.84
N ASN A 16 4.57 16.78 -7.42
CA ASN A 16 5.14 15.62 -6.73
C ASN A 16 4.14 14.92 -5.80
N THR A 17 2.85 14.98 -6.14
CA THR A 17 1.80 14.40 -5.31
C THR A 17 1.83 12.88 -5.47
N PRO A 18 1.96 12.11 -4.38
CA PRO A 18 1.96 10.66 -4.48
C PRO A 18 0.59 10.11 -4.88
N VAL A 19 0.60 9.12 -5.76
CA VAL A 19 -0.56 8.36 -6.20
C VAL A 19 -0.24 6.87 -6.16
N ILE A 20 -1.15 6.08 -5.59
CA ILE A 20 -1.15 4.62 -5.76
C ILE A 20 -2.09 4.27 -6.89
N LEU A 21 -1.62 3.44 -7.82
CA LEU A 21 -2.43 2.92 -8.92
C LEU A 21 -2.90 1.52 -8.57
N LEU A 22 -4.22 1.35 -8.52
CA LEU A 22 -4.87 0.05 -8.40
C LEU A 22 -5.40 -0.39 -9.75
N ARG A 23 -5.35 -1.68 -10.05
CA ARG A 23 -5.94 -2.27 -11.26
C ARG A 23 -6.93 -3.37 -10.87
N GLU A 24 -8.04 -3.46 -11.58
CA GLU A 24 -8.93 -4.62 -11.46
C GLU A 24 -8.16 -5.91 -11.81
N LYS A 25 -8.28 -6.96 -10.99
CA LYS A 25 -7.56 -8.22 -11.20
C LYS A 25 -7.90 -8.89 -12.53
N GLU A 26 -9.17 -8.88 -12.90
CA GLU A 26 -9.68 -9.46 -14.16
C GLU A 26 -9.99 -8.40 -15.23
N GLY A 27 -9.61 -7.14 -14.99
CA GLY A 27 -9.96 -6.01 -15.83
C GLY A 27 -8.78 -5.14 -16.23
N GLN A 28 -9.05 -4.13 -17.06
CA GLN A 28 -8.05 -3.13 -17.45
C GLN A 28 -8.29 -1.77 -16.77
N ARG A 29 -9.34 -1.65 -15.96
CA ARG A 29 -9.67 -0.39 -15.28
C ARG A 29 -8.62 -0.10 -14.21
N LEU A 30 -8.14 1.13 -14.23
CA LEU A 30 -7.24 1.68 -13.24
C LEU A 30 -8.00 2.62 -12.31
N LEU A 31 -7.72 2.52 -11.02
CA LEU A 31 -8.21 3.44 -10.00
C LEU A 31 -7.01 4.13 -9.36
N PRO A 32 -6.76 5.42 -9.69
CA PRO A 32 -5.77 6.22 -9.00
C PRO A 32 -6.31 6.69 -7.64
N ILE A 33 -5.53 6.52 -6.58
CA ILE A 33 -5.82 7.06 -5.25
C ILE A 33 -4.65 7.95 -4.83
N PHE A 34 -4.91 9.23 -4.59
CA PHE A 34 -3.91 10.15 -4.08
C PHE A 34 -3.72 9.92 -2.57
N ILE A 35 -2.47 9.83 -2.15
CA ILE A 35 -2.08 9.54 -0.77
C ILE A 35 -1.03 10.53 -0.30
N GLY A 36 -0.81 10.60 1.01
CA GLY A 36 0.26 11.41 1.57
C GLY A 36 1.64 10.82 1.32
N LEU A 37 2.66 11.64 1.54
CA LEU A 37 4.06 11.23 1.45
C LEU A 37 4.42 10.10 2.45
N PRO A 38 3.93 10.10 3.72
CA PRO A 38 4.23 9.02 4.66
C PRO A 38 3.71 7.66 4.16
N GLU A 39 2.48 7.61 3.65
CA GLU A 39 1.87 6.39 3.12
C GLU A 39 2.63 5.90 1.89
N ALA A 40 2.94 6.81 0.97
CA ALA A 40 3.70 6.51 -0.24
C ALA A 40 5.10 5.95 0.08
N THR A 41 5.77 6.49 1.10
CA THR A 41 7.09 6.04 1.53
C THR A 41 7.02 4.63 2.11
N ALA A 42 6.06 4.36 3.01
CA ALA A 42 5.90 3.05 3.62
C ALA A 42 5.59 1.97 2.56
N ILE A 43 4.65 2.24 1.65
CA ILE A 43 4.29 1.31 0.58
C ILE A 43 5.45 1.13 -0.41
N GLY A 44 6.14 2.23 -0.74
CA GLY A 44 7.27 2.23 -1.67
C GLY A 44 8.45 1.37 -1.20
N LEU A 45 8.78 1.41 0.10
CA LEU A 45 9.82 0.57 0.69
C LEU A 45 9.50 -0.92 0.54
N THR A 46 8.26 -1.31 0.86
CA THR A 46 7.80 -2.70 0.70
C THR A 46 7.82 -3.14 -0.76
N LEU A 47 7.32 -2.31 -1.68
CA LEU A 47 7.36 -2.61 -3.12
C LEU A 47 8.78 -2.70 -3.68
N ALA A 48 9.73 -1.97 -3.10
CA ALA A 48 11.14 -2.04 -3.44
C ALA A 48 11.88 -3.20 -2.75
N GLY A 49 11.20 -4.00 -1.91
CA GLY A 49 11.81 -5.08 -1.13
C GLY A 49 12.85 -4.59 -0.13
N GLN A 50 12.75 -3.34 0.33
CA GLN A 50 13.68 -2.75 1.29
C GLN A 50 13.13 -2.91 2.70
N GLU A 51 13.85 -3.68 3.52
CA GLU A 51 13.52 -3.83 4.94
C GLU A 51 14.16 -2.69 5.77
N PRO A 52 13.36 -1.90 6.50
CA PRO A 52 13.89 -0.88 7.38
C PRO A 52 14.58 -1.52 8.60
N PRO A 53 15.55 -0.81 9.24
CA PRO A 53 16.33 -1.36 10.36
C PRO A 53 15.50 -1.63 11.63
N ARG A 54 14.26 -1.14 11.69
CA ARG A 54 13.30 -1.39 12.76
C ARG A 54 11.89 -1.50 12.16
N PRO A 55 10.98 -2.26 12.79
CA PRO A 55 9.60 -2.37 12.34
C PRO A 55 8.93 -1.00 12.19
N MET A 56 8.24 -0.80 11.07
CA MET A 56 7.40 0.37 10.84
C MET A 56 6.01 0.19 11.49
N THR A 57 5.19 1.24 11.45
CA THR A 57 3.85 1.24 12.04
C THR A 57 2.98 0.08 11.55
N HIS A 58 3.06 -0.25 10.26
CA HIS A 58 2.28 -1.35 9.68
C HIS A 58 2.78 -2.73 10.16
N ASP A 59 4.10 -2.91 10.27
CA ASP A 59 4.69 -4.15 10.80
C ASP A 59 4.33 -4.35 12.28
N LEU A 60 4.37 -3.26 13.06
CA LEU A 60 3.92 -3.27 14.45
C LEU A 60 2.45 -3.62 14.55
N PHE A 61 1.61 -3.08 13.67
CA PHE A 61 0.18 -3.38 13.66
C PHE A 61 -0.10 -4.85 13.32
N VAL A 62 0.62 -5.44 12.37
CA VAL A 62 0.56 -6.88 12.08
C VAL A 62 0.95 -7.69 13.32
N THR A 63 2.05 -7.33 13.99
CA THR A 63 2.48 -7.99 15.23
C THR A 63 1.40 -7.93 16.33
N VAL A 64 0.70 -6.80 16.44
CA VAL A 64 -0.42 -6.65 17.37
C VAL A 64 -1.55 -7.61 17.00
N LEU A 65 -1.98 -7.67 15.73
CA LEU A 65 -3.02 -8.59 15.29
C LEU A 65 -2.66 -10.06 15.59
N GLU A 66 -1.42 -10.45 15.29
CA GLU A 66 -0.89 -11.79 15.56
C GLU A 66 -0.92 -12.14 17.06
N THR A 67 -0.61 -11.18 17.93
CA THR A 67 -0.66 -11.35 19.39
C THR A 67 -2.07 -11.71 19.87
N PHE A 68 -3.10 -11.22 19.20
CA PHE A 68 -4.51 -11.54 19.48
C PHE A 68 -5.03 -12.73 18.65
N SER A 69 -4.16 -13.45 17.93
CA SER A 69 -4.54 -14.52 16.99
C SER A 69 -5.55 -14.04 15.93
N ALA A 70 -5.44 -12.77 15.53
CA ALA A 70 -6.26 -12.15 14.49
C ALA A 70 -5.51 -12.11 13.16
N THR A 71 -6.24 -12.20 12.06
CA THR A 71 -5.70 -12.09 10.70
C THR A 71 -6.49 -11.07 9.88
N LEU A 72 -5.81 -10.29 9.03
CA LEU A 72 -6.46 -9.36 8.11
C LEU A 72 -7.03 -10.15 6.93
N GLU A 73 -8.35 -10.34 6.89
CA GLU A 73 -9.00 -11.10 5.83
C GLU A 73 -9.16 -10.30 4.53
N ARG A 74 -9.48 -9.00 4.61
CA ARG A 74 -9.68 -8.12 3.44
C ARG A 74 -9.63 -6.64 3.79
N VAL A 75 -9.38 -5.82 2.77
CA VAL A 75 -9.53 -4.35 2.78
C VAL A 75 -10.57 -3.99 1.69
N VAL A 76 -11.49 -3.06 1.97
CA VAL A 76 -12.63 -2.71 1.10
C VAL A 76 -12.69 -1.23 0.75
#